data_AF-X1SSX5-F1
#
_entry.id   AF-X1SSX5-F1
#
_cell.length_a   1.000
_cell.length_b   1.000
_cell.length_c   1.000
_cell.angle_alpha   90.00
_cell.angle_beta   90.00
_cell.angle_gamma   90.00
#
_symmetry.space_group_name_H-M   'P 1'
#
loop_
_entity.id
_entity.type
_entity.pdbx_description
1 polymer ?
#
loop_
_entity_poly.entity_id
_entity_poly.type
_entity_poly.pdbx_seq_one_letter_code
_entity_poly.pdbx_strand_id
1 'polypeptide(L)' 'MLSLPEMASKGAGKLRDKGAQMATSWAAAKPRMQAGYAACPFGTARKSAYSAGIGRATYHAPDAEKWSRNWQAKMSE' A
#
# COMPACT_ATOMS: atom_id res chain seq x y z
N MET A 1 -24.28 20.54 -6.33
CA MET A 1 -24.01 19.43 -5.38
C MET A 1 -23.65 18.22 -6.22
N LEU A 2 -22.62 17.44 -5.84
CA LEU A 2 -22.30 16.21 -6.58
C LEU A 2 -23.35 15.14 -6.26
N SER A 3 -23.70 14.34 -7.26
CA SER A 3 -24.46 13.11 -7.08
C SER A 3 -23.63 12.07 -6.32
N LEU A 4 -24.31 11.06 -5.77
CA LEU A 4 -23.65 9.98 -5.03
C LEU A 4 -22.61 9.21 -5.90
N PRO A 5 -22.89 8.86 -7.17
CA PRO A 5 -21.91 8.24 -8.05
C PRO A 5 -20.69 9.14 -8.32
N GLU A 6 -20.88 10.44 -8.47
CA GLU A 6 -19.79 11.39 -8.69
C GLU A 6 -18.88 11.51 -7.45
N MET A 7 -19.47 11.53 -6.25
CA MET A 7 -18.71 11.51 -4.99
C MET A 7 -17.90 10.23 -4.83
N ALA A 8 -18.51 9.08 -5.14
CA ALA A 8 -17.83 7.79 -5.09
C ALA A 8 -16.69 7.71 -6.12
N SER A 9 -16.92 8.15 -7.36
CA SER A 9 -15.90 8.22 -8.40
C SER A 9 -14.70 9.09 -7.97
N LYS A 10 -14.98 10.27 -7.41
CA LYS A 10 -13.96 11.18 -6.88
C LYS A 10 -13.13 10.53 -5.76
N GLY A 11 -13.77 9.84 -4.82
CA GLY A 11 -13.07 9.14 -3.74
C GLY A 11 -12.23 7.97 -4.25
N ALA A 12 -12.75 7.21 -5.22
CA ALA A 12 -12.03 6.10 -5.84
C ALA A 12 -10.78 6.60 -6.58
N GLY A 13 -10.88 7.74 -7.28
CA GLY A 13 -9.74 8.41 -7.90
C GLY A 13 -8.65 8.72 -6.88
N LYS A 14 -8.99 9.39 -5.77
CA LYS A 14 -8.04 9.69 -4.69
C LYS A 14 -7.39 8.44 -4.11
N LEU A 15 -8.15 7.36 -3.96
CA LEU A 15 -7.63 6.09 -3.44
C LEU A 15 -6.65 5.44 -4.43
N ARG A 16 -6.92 5.49 -5.74
CA ARG A 16 -5.98 5.02 -6.78
C ARG A 16 -4.69 5.83 -6.74
N ASP A 17 -4.78 7.15 -6.70
CA ASP A 17 -3.61 8.04 -6.66
C ASP A 17 -2.76 7.76 -5.42
N LYS A 18 -3.41 7.59 -4.26
CA LYS A 18 -2.72 7.24 -3.01
C LYS A 18 -2.09 5.85 -3.08
N GLY A 19 -2.78 4.87 -3.65
CA GLY A 19 -2.28 3.52 -3.87
C GLY A 19 -1.01 3.51 -4.73
N ALA A 20 -0.99 4.28 -5.82
CA ALA A 20 0.19 4.44 -6.67
C ALA A 20 1.36 5.08 -5.89
N GLN A 21 1.10 6.14 -5.11
CA GLN A 21 2.13 6.76 -4.26
C GLN A 21 2.69 5.77 -3.22
N MET A 22 1.84 4.95 -2.62
CA MET A 22 2.26 3.95 -1.64
C MET A 22 3.10 2.84 -2.27
N ALA A 23 2.75 2.37 -3.48
CA ALA A 23 3.54 1.40 -4.20
C ALA A 23 4.97 1.92 -4.48
N THR A 24 5.09 3.16 -4.95
CA THR A 24 6.39 3.82 -5.17
C THR A 24 7.18 3.96 -3.87
N SER A 25 6.51 4.43 -2.81
CA SER A 25 7.14 4.57 -1.48
C SER A 25 7.64 3.23 -0.94
N TRP A 26 6.87 2.16 -1.12
CA TRP A 26 7.25 0.81 -0.71
C TRP A 26 8.50 0.33 -1.46
N ALA A 27 8.51 0.46 -2.79
CA ALA A 27 9.66 0.07 -3.61
C ALA A 27 10.95 0.82 -3.19
N ALA A 28 10.83 2.12 -2.90
CA ALA A 28 11.94 2.94 -2.42
C ALA A 28 12.38 2.61 -0.97
N ALA A 29 11.47 2.11 -0.13
CA ALA A 29 11.76 1.78 1.26
C ALA A 29 12.50 0.44 1.40
N LYS A 30 12.19 -0.57 0.57
CA LYS A 30 12.81 -1.91 0.62
C LYS A 30 14.35 -1.90 0.78
N PRO A 31 15.13 -1.21 -0.08
CA PRO A 31 16.59 -1.19 0.07
C PRO A 31 17.04 -0.49 1.36
N ARG A 32 16.34 0.56 1.79
CA ARG A 32 16.66 1.29 3.04
C ARG A 32 16.44 0.41 4.27
N MET A 33 15.35 -0.36 4.27
CA MET A 33 15.04 -1.32 5.32
C MET A 33 16.11 -2.41 5.42
N GLN A 34 16.52 -2.97 4.28
CA GLN A 34 17.59 -3.98 4.23
C GLN A 34 18.93 -3.43 4.73
N ALA A 35 19.33 -2.24 4.26
CA ALA A 35 20.57 -1.59 4.69
C ALA A 35 20.57 -1.26 6.19
N GLY A 36 19.47 -0.69 6.70
CA GLY A 36 19.32 -0.37 8.12
C GLY A 36 19.38 -1.62 9.00
N TYR A 37 18.67 -2.69 8.62
CA TYR A 37 18.69 -3.94 9.38
C TYR A 37 20.05 -4.65 9.33
N ALA A 38 20.79 -4.51 8.21
CA ALA A 38 22.14 -5.05 8.08
C ALA A 38 23.13 -4.38 9.05
N ALA A 39 22.90 -3.12 9.43
CA ALA A 39 23.73 -2.39 10.39
C ALA A 39 23.46 -2.77 11.86
N CYS A 40 22.33 -3.43 12.17
CA CYS A 40 22.01 -3.85 13.54
C CYS A 40 22.99 -4.94 14.05
N PRO A 41 23.21 -5.07 15.38
CA PRO A 41 24.13 -6.05 15.95
C PRO A 41 23.53 -7.48 16.01
N PHE A 42 22.78 -7.89 14.99
CA PHE A 42 22.22 -9.24 14.88
C PHE A 42 23.15 -10.20 14.16
N GLY A 43 23.02 -11.49 14.47
CA GLY A 43 23.74 -12.55 13.77
C GLY A 43 23.38 -12.66 12.28
N THR A 44 24.29 -13.26 11.50
CA THR A 44 24.21 -13.37 10.03
C THR A 44 22.93 -14.07 9.56
N ALA A 45 22.54 -15.16 10.22
CA ALA A 45 21.32 -15.92 9.89
C ALA A 45 20.05 -15.04 9.93
N ARG A 46 19.91 -14.21 10.98
CA ARG A 46 18.75 -13.31 11.15
C ARG A 46 18.73 -12.21 10.09
N LYS A 47 19.89 -11.60 9.80
CA LYS A 47 20.02 -10.58 8.75
C LYS A 47 19.69 -11.13 7.36
N SER A 48 20.16 -12.35 7.06
CA SER A 48 19.86 -13.03 5.80
C SER A 48 18.36 -13.33 5.66
N ALA A 49 17.75 -13.90 6.70
CA ALA A 49 16.31 -14.18 6.72
C ALA A 49 15.47 -12.89 6.52
N TYR A 50 15.83 -11.81 7.20
CA TYR A 50 15.18 -10.51 7.04
C TYR A 50 15.29 -9.99 5.60
N SER A 51 16.51 -9.98 5.05
CA SER A 51 16.75 -9.51 3.68
C SER A 51 15.95 -10.30 2.66
N ALA A 52 15.92 -11.63 2.80
CA ALA A 52 15.14 -12.51 1.93
C ALA A 52 13.62 -12.31 2.11
N GLY A 53 13.17 -12.05 3.33
CA GLY A 53 11.78 -11.70 3.63
C GLY A 53 11.35 -10.41 2.93
N ILE A 54 12.12 -9.33 3.09
CA ILE A 54 11.85 -8.06 2.39
C ILE A 54 11.93 -8.22 0.88
N GLY A 55 12.89 -8.99 0.36
CA GLY A 55 13.02 -9.29 -1.06
C GLY A 55 11.72 -9.86 -1.65
N ARG A 56 11.13 -10.85 -0.97
CA ARG A 56 9.88 -11.52 -1.36
C ARG A 56 8.61 -10.71 -1.06
N ALA A 57 8.66 -9.74 -0.15
CA ALA A 57 7.49 -8.98 0.24
C ALA A 57 6.95 -8.10 -0.90
N THR A 58 5.65 -8.24 -1.15
CA THR A 58 4.88 -7.53 -2.18
C THR A 58 3.94 -6.51 -1.56
N TYR A 59 3.81 -5.35 -2.22
CA TYR A 59 2.76 -4.39 -1.88
C TYR A 59 1.44 -4.86 -2.47
N HIS A 60 0.39 -4.88 -1.66
CA HIS A 60 -0.97 -5.16 -2.10
C HIS A 60 -1.77 -3.86 -2.11
N ALA A 61 -2.13 -3.40 -3.32
CA ALA A 61 -2.88 -2.17 -3.49
C ALA A 61 -4.33 -2.34 -2.98
N PRO A 62 -4.90 -1.31 -2.33
CA PRO A 62 -6.32 -1.27 -2.03
C PRO A 62 -7.17 -1.34 -3.29
N ASP A 63 -8.26 -2.11 -3.24
CA ASP A 63 -9.24 -2.19 -4.32
C ASP A 63 -10.20 -0.98 -4.27
N ALA A 64 -9.93 0.00 -5.13
CA ALA A 64 -10.70 1.23 -5.21
C ALA A 64 -12.12 1.02 -5.76
N GLU A 65 -12.35 -0.02 -6.56
CA GLU A 65 -13.66 -0.31 -7.13
C GLU A 65 -14.56 -0.96 -6.10
N LYS A 66 -14.02 -1.93 -5.35
CA LYS A 66 -14.71 -2.50 -4.19
C LYS A 66 -15.03 -1.43 -3.16
N TRP A 67 -14.08 -0.53 -2.88
CA TRP A 67 -14.32 0.61 -2.01
C TRP A 67 -15.49 1.47 -2.52
N SER A 68 -15.49 1.82 -3.81
CA SER A 68 -16.54 2.64 -4.43
C SER A 68 -17.93 2.00 -4.32
N ARG A 69 -18.06 0.71 -4.63
CA ARG A 69 -19.33 -0.02 -4.53
C ARG A 69 -19.85 -0.06 -3.10
N ASN A 70 -18.99 -0.39 -2.14
CA ASN A 70 -19.38 -0.48 -0.74
C ASN A 70 -19.76 0.89 -0.16
N TRP A 71 -19.04 1.94 -0.54
CA TRP A 71 -19.31 3.29 -0.07
C TRP A 71 -20.66 3.81 -0.61
N GLN A 72 -20.95 3.58 -1.90
CA GLN A 72 -22.25 3.95 -2.48
C GLN A 72 -23.40 3.20 -1.81
N ALA A 73 -23.25 1.88 -1.60
CA ALA A 73 -24.26 1.08 -0.90
C ALA A 73 -24.54 1.65 0.49
N LYS A 74 -23.49 1.98 1.26
CA LYS A 74 -23.63 2.50 2.63
C LYS A 74 -24.29 3.87 2.70
N MET A 75 -24.02 4.74 1.73
CA MET A 75 -24.56 6.10 1.69
C MET A 75 -25.98 6.17 1.11
N SER A 76 -26.49 5.06 0.58
CA SER A 76 -27.86 4.93 0.07
C SER A 76 -28.83 4.30 1.08
N GLU A 77 -28.35 3.93 2.28
CA GLU A 77 -29.16 3.49 3.42
C GLU A 77 -29.90 4.67 4.06
#